data_AF-A0A670K0P2-F1
#
_entry.id   AF-A0A670K0P2-F1
#
_cell.length_a   1.000
_cell.length_b   1.000
_cell.length_c   1.000
_cell.angle_alpha   90.00
_cell.angle_beta   90.00
_cell.angle_gamma   90.00
#
_symmetry.space_group_name_H-M   'P 1'
#
loop_
_entity.id
_entity.type
_entity.pdbx_description
1 polymer ?
#
loop_
_entity_poly.entity_id
_entity_poly.type
_entity_poly.pdbx_seq_one_letter_code
_entity_poly.pdbx_strand_id
1 'polypeptide(L)'
;MKRLKSLSSALKQPANHLNLHCGGHSLHFALCAHFSMENNQLQSVDTLVQDYLKHVCEDAELDAAPSRVAQVLARVAPSLQEEVEEKIKPLWHSIKISSVEEASDIFSQVMAQEFADGNTNWGRILTIFVFAGIIAKKLRQHGVPLTRENVEPICHCVTEFINTKATWISENGGWVLEHPKYQASQRIAVFLSMSDEVQTEEIIKDIFQHGKECFIPHYKPRSSHMDMVKLASYEEIALLPLTSWNIHQPAENDIREEALSAAEGLDLILVPGLGFDQTGNRLGRGKGYYDTYLNRCRQHPKGKPYTIALAFKEQVCDVVPASENDVKVDEILFEDN
;
A
#
# COMPACT_ATOMS: atom_id res chain seq x y z
N MET A 1 8.92 -3.62 34.49
CA MET A 1 9.78 -4.40 33.56
C MET A 1 9.24 -5.79 33.17
N LYS A 2 9.10 -6.78 34.08
CA LYS A 2 8.72 -8.17 33.67
C LYS A 2 7.36 -8.24 32.92
N ARG A 3 6.37 -7.48 33.35
CA ARG A 3 5.02 -7.42 32.71
C ARG A 3 5.03 -6.75 31.34
N LEU A 4 5.81 -5.68 31.16
CA LEU A 4 5.95 -4.98 29.88
C LEU A 4 6.61 -5.85 28.81
N LYS A 5 7.59 -6.67 29.21
CA LYS A 5 8.17 -7.69 28.33
C LYS A 5 7.15 -8.75 27.91
N SER A 6 6.25 -9.15 28.81
CA SER A 6 5.17 -10.09 28.47
C SER A 6 4.15 -9.48 27.51
N LEU A 7 3.82 -8.19 27.64
CA LEU A 7 2.97 -7.48 26.68
C LEU A 7 3.61 -7.39 25.30
N SER A 8 4.87 -6.96 25.24
CA SER A 8 5.63 -6.93 23.99
C SER A 8 5.70 -8.31 23.31
N SER A 9 5.92 -9.38 24.10
CA SER A 9 5.91 -10.75 23.57
C SER A 9 4.54 -11.17 23.01
N ALA A 10 3.45 -10.71 23.63
CA ALA A 10 2.09 -11.00 23.18
C ALA A 10 1.72 -10.25 21.89
N LEU A 11 2.34 -9.08 21.63
CA LEU A 11 2.23 -8.34 20.37
C LEU A 11 3.04 -8.99 19.24
N LYS A 12 4.27 -9.43 19.52
CA LYS A 12 5.18 -10.02 18.50
C LYS A 12 4.63 -11.27 17.82
N GLN A 13 3.98 -12.16 18.58
CA GLN A 13 3.50 -13.43 18.04
C GLN A 13 2.47 -13.26 16.90
N PRO A 14 1.34 -12.54 17.10
CA PRO A 14 0.39 -12.29 16.01
C PRO A 14 1.00 -11.42 14.91
N ALA A 15 1.85 -10.44 15.25
CA ALA A 15 2.50 -9.57 14.26
C ALA A 15 3.35 -10.33 13.24
N ASN A 16 4.07 -11.37 13.66
CA ASN A 16 4.93 -12.15 12.77
C ASN A 16 4.16 -13.10 11.84
N HIS A 17 2.87 -13.31 12.09
CA HIS A 17 2.02 -14.26 11.34
C HIS A 17 0.80 -13.58 10.72
N LEU A 18 0.76 -12.24 10.75
CA LEU A 18 -0.42 -11.49 10.38
C LEU A 18 -0.67 -11.53 8.88
N ASN A 19 -1.90 -11.84 8.50
CA ASN A 19 -2.39 -11.65 7.14
C ASN A 19 -2.93 -10.22 7.00
N LEU A 20 -2.24 -9.36 6.25
CA LEU A 20 -2.51 -7.92 6.13
C LEU A 20 -3.67 -7.58 5.19
N HIS A 21 -4.45 -8.58 4.79
CA HIS A 21 -5.49 -8.47 3.77
C HIS A 21 -6.90 -8.44 4.37
N CYS A 22 -7.66 -7.38 4.05
CA CYS A 22 -9.10 -7.32 4.28
C CYS A 22 -9.79 -6.69 3.06
N GLY A 23 -10.34 -7.53 2.18
CA GLY A 23 -11.20 -7.09 1.06
C GLY A 23 -10.49 -6.32 -0.06
N GLY A 24 -9.41 -6.87 -0.62
CA GLY A 24 -8.76 -6.37 -1.85
C GLY A 24 -7.97 -5.06 -1.68
N HIS A 25 -7.63 -4.67 -0.46
CA HIS A 25 -6.76 -3.53 -0.16
C HIS A 25 -5.62 -4.04 0.72
N SER A 26 -4.38 -4.01 0.20
CA SER A 26 -3.22 -4.31 1.04
C SER A 26 -2.81 -3.05 1.82
N LEU A 27 -2.79 -3.19 3.15
CA LEU A 27 -2.48 -2.12 4.09
C LEU A 27 -1.08 -1.52 3.88
N HIS A 28 -0.17 -2.35 3.34
CA HIS A 28 1.16 -1.95 2.89
C HIS A 28 1.10 -0.73 1.97
N PHE A 29 0.32 -0.81 0.90
CA PHE A 29 0.19 0.28 -0.08
C PHE A 29 -0.45 1.53 0.50
N ALA A 30 -1.42 1.36 1.40
CA ALA A 30 -2.09 2.48 2.04
C ALA A 30 -1.15 3.26 2.97
N LEU A 31 -0.37 2.56 3.80
CA LEU A 31 0.60 3.21 4.70
C LEU A 31 1.73 3.85 3.89
N CYS A 32 2.31 3.16 2.90
CA CYS A 32 3.38 3.74 2.07
C CYS A 32 2.93 4.99 1.33
N ALA A 33 1.75 4.99 0.72
CA ALA A 33 1.21 6.19 0.07
C ALA A 33 1.01 7.36 1.06
N HIS A 34 0.65 7.07 2.34
CA HIS A 34 0.51 8.09 3.38
C HIS A 34 1.83 8.71 3.81
N PHE A 35 2.87 7.89 3.96
CA PHE A 35 4.19 8.33 4.44
C PHE A 35 5.04 9.00 3.35
N SER A 36 4.77 8.72 2.07
CA SER A 36 5.45 9.36 0.94
C SER A 36 4.90 10.74 0.54
N MET A 37 3.65 11.07 0.92
CA MET A 37 2.92 12.19 0.30
C MET A 37 3.13 13.58 0.94
N GLU A 38 3.76 13.74 2.10
CA GLU A 38 3.80 15.05 2.76
C GLU A 38 5.19 15.46 3.29
N ASN A 39 5.66 16.62 2.81
CA ASN A 39 6.81 17.38 3.33
C ASN A 39 6.65 17.82 4.82
N ASN A 40 5.63 17.32 5.53
CA ASN A 40 5.37 17.59 6.93
C ASN A 40 4.89 16.32 7.67
N GLN A 41 5.73 15.27 7.65
CA GLN A 41 5.45 13.90 8.16
C GLN A 41 4.78 13.80 9.54
N LEU A 42 4.86 14.82 10.41
CA LEU A 42 4.19 14.79 11.72
C LEU A 42 2.66 15.01 11.66
N GLN A 43 2.17 15.91 10.80
CA GLN A 43 0.74 16.26 10.79
C GLN A 43 -0.14 15.19 10.11
N SER A 44 0.41 14.49 9.11
CA SER A 44 -0.32 13.43 8.42
C SER A 44 -0.56 12.20 9.30
N VAL A 45 0.43 11.82 10.12
CA VAL A 45 0.38 10.63 10.96
C VAL A 45 -0.51 10.85 12.17
N ASP A 46 -0.47 12.04 12.78
CA ASP A 46 -1.39 12.40 13.86
C ASP A 46 -2.85 12.27 13.41
N THR A 47 -3.16 12.74 12.20
CA THR A 47 -4.51 12.63 11.61
C THR A 47 -4.90 11.17 11.38
N LEU A 48 -3.98 10.35 10.87
CA LEU A 48 -4.20 8.91 10.64
C LEU A 48 -4.49 8.16 11.95
N VAL A 49 -3.73 8.45 13.00
CA VAL A 49 -3.91 7.82 14.32
C VAL A 49 -5.21 8.28 14.96
N GLN A 50 -5.55 9.57 14.86
CA GLN A 50 -6.84 10.10 15.33
C GLN A 50 -8.01 9.43 14.62
N ASP A 51 -7.97 9.31 13.29
CA ASP A 51 -9.01 8.63 12.51
C ASP A 51 -9.14 7.13 12.88
N TYR A 52 -8.02 6.46 13.09
CA TYR A 52 -7.99 5.06 13.53
C TYR A 52 -8.60 4.89 14.92
N LEU A 53 -8.18 5.70 15.89
CA LEU A 53 -8.70 5.66 17.26
C LEU A 53 -10.20 5.99 17.30
N LYS A 54 -10.64 6.95 16.49
CA LYS A 54 -12.07 7.26 16.29
C LYS A 54 -12.86 6.03 15.86
N HIS A 55 -12.36 5.30 14.86
CA HIS A 55 -13.02 4.10 14.36
C HIS A 55 -13.08 2.99 15.41
N VAL A 56 -11.94 2.66 16.03
CA VAL A 56 -11.86 1.59 17.05
C VAL A 56 -12.72 1.88 18.27
N CYS A 57 -12.91 3.15 18.61
CA CYS A 57 -13.65 3.56 19.78
C CYS A 57 -15.14 3.83 19.51
N GLU A 58 -15.61 3.73 18.26
CA GLU A 58 -17.02 3.98 17.87
C GLU A 58 -17.52 5.38 18.30
N ASP A 59 -16.66 6.40 18.30
CA ASP A 59 -16.99 7.74 18.78
C ASP A 59 -17.41 8.70 17.65
N ALA A 60 -18.58 9.33 17.79
CA ALA A 60 -19.26 10.10 16.75
C ALA A 60 -18.95 11.61 16.78
N GLU A 61 -18.24 12.12 17.79
CA GLU A 61 -18.04 13.57 18.01
C GLU A 61 -16.78 14.16 17.33
N LEU A 62 -16.07 13.40 16.50
CA LEU A 62 -14.90 13.89 15.77
C LEU A 62 -15.32 14.27 14.33
N ASP A 63 -15.40 15.56 14.00
CA ASP A 63 -16.14 16.11 12.84
C ASP A 63 -15.63 15.82 11.40
N ALA A 64 -14.59 14.99 11.19
CA ALA A 64 -14.02 14.73 9.86
C ALA A 64 -14.30 13.31 9.31
N ALA A 65 -14.44 13.20 7.99
CA ALA A 65 -14.51 11.92 7.28
C ALA A 65 -13.11 11.27 7.25
N PRO A 66 -12.97 9.98 7.64
CA PRO A 66 -11.67 9.35 7.80
C PRO A 66 -10.93 9.22 6.46
N SER A 67 -9.63 9.47 6.49
CA SER A 67 -8.72 9.27 5.34
C SER A 67 -8.81 7.85 4.79
N ARG A 68 -8.46 7.65 3.51
CA ARG A 68 -8.51 6.32 2.87
C ARG A 68 -7.61 5.31 3.59
N VAL A 69 -6.48 5.77 4.11
CA VAL A 69 -5.51 4.97 4.86
C VAL A 69 -6.08 4.56 6.22
N ALA A 70 -6.76 5.48 6.91
CA ALA A 70 -7.50 5.17 8.13
C ALA A 70 -8.64 4.16 7.87
N GLN A 71 -9.33 4.25 6.73
CA GLN A 71 -10.37 3.28 6.35
C GLN A 71 -9.79 1.87 6.12
N VAL A 72 -8.58 1.76 5.58
CA VAL A 72 -7.91 0.46 5.39
C VAL A 72 -7.40 -0.08 6.72
N LEU A 73 -6.75 0.74 7.55
CA LEU A 73 -6.38 0.39 8.93
C LEU A 73 -7.59 -0.09 9.73
N ALA A 74 -8.70 0.64 9.66
CA ALA A 74 -9.97 0.32 10.31
C ALA A 74 -10.54 -1.05 9.90
N ARG A 75 -10.23 -1.56 8.71
CA ARG A 75 -10.71 -2.87 8.22
C ARG A 75 -9.79 -4.03 8.61
N VAL A 76 -8.48 -3.81 8.62
CA VAL A 76 -7.47 -4.85 8.85
C VAL A 76 -7.17 -5.02 10.33
N ALA A 77 -7.14 -3.91 11.08
CA ALA A 77 -6.76 -3.90 12.47
C ALA A 77 -7.72 -4.64 13.42
N PRO A 78 -9.06 -4.69 13.22
CA PRO A 78 -9.96 -5.37 14.16
C PRO A 78 -9.62 -6.85 14.38
N SER A 79 -9.28 -7.59 13.31
CA SER A 79 -8.90 -9.00 13.40
C SER A 79 -7.61 -9.20 14.22
N LEU A 80 -6.60 -8.35 13.98
CA LEU A 80 -5.37 -8.35 14.76
C LEU A 80 -5.61 -7.90 16.20
N GLN A 81 -6.47 -6.89 16.38
CA GLN A 81 -6.81 -6.35 17.68
C GLN A 81 -7.52 -7.40 18.52
N GLU A 82 -8.46 -8.18 17.98
CA GLU A 82 -9.12 -9.27 18.70
C GLU A 82 -8.11 -10.35 19.14
N GLU A 83 -7.22 -10.77 18.24
CA GLU A 83 -6.19 -11.77 18.57
C GLU A 83 -5.21 -11.26 19.65
N VAL A 84 -4.78 -10.01 19.54
CA VAL A 84 -3.90 -9.37 20.54
C VAL A 84 -4.65 -9.18 21.85
N GLU A 85 -5.89 -8.67 21.84
CA GLU A 85 -6.72 -8.47 23.02
C GLU A 85 -6.86 -9.77 23.81
N GLU A 86 -7.13 -10.91 23.17
CA GLU A 86 -7.22 -12.21 23.84
C GLU A 86 -5.87 -12.66 24.44
N LYS A 87 -4.75 -12.45 23.74
CA LYS A 87 -3.41 -12.80 24.26
C LYS A 87 -2.97 -11.91 25.43
N ILE A 88 -3.32 -10.63 25.41
CA ILE A 88 -2.95 -9.70 26.49
C ILE A 88 -3.94 -9.73 27.66
N LYS A 89 -5.18 -10.17 27.46
CA LYS A 89 -6.25 -10.27 28.48
C LYS A 89 -5.77 -10.74 29.86
N PRO A 90 -5.02 -11.86 30.01
CA PRO A 90 -4.53 -12.32 31.32
C PRO A 90 -3.53 -11.36 31.98
N LEU A 91 -2.78 -10.58 31.19
CA LEU A 91 -1.84 -9.56 31.67
C LEU A 91 -2.56 -8.24 31.98
N TRP A 92 -3.58 -7.92 31.17
CA TRP A 92 -4.25 -6.63 31.10
C TRP A 92 -5.19 -6.35 32.28
N HIS A 93 -5.76 -7.38 32.91
CA HIS A 93 -6.55 -7.20 34.15
C HIS A 93 -5.74 -6.63 35.32
N SER A 94 -4.40 -6.77 35.29
CA SER A 94 -3.51 -6.33 36.36
C SER A 94 -2.87 -4.96 36.15
N ILE A 95 -3.06 -4.36 34.96
CA ILE A 95 -2.50 -3.07 34.58
C ILE A 95 -3.60 -2.03 34.79
N LYS A 96 -3.37 -1.14 35.76
CA LYS A 96 -4.23 0.04 35.97
C LYS A 96 -3.66 1.17 35.13
N ILE A 97 -4.48 1.74 34.28
CA ILE A 97 -4.20 2.97 33.54
C ILE A 97 -5.25 3.96 34.01
N SER A 98 -4.82 4.97 34.75
CA SER A 98 -5.67 5.95 35.42
C SER A 98 -5.54 7.36 34.84
N SER A 99 -4.51 7.59 34.01
CA SER A 99 -4.31 8.83 33.29
C SER A 99 -3.76 8.60 31.88
N VAL A 100 -3.84 9.63 31.05
CA VAL A 100 -3.33 9.62 29.68
C VAL A 100 -1.79 9.52 29.67
N GLU A 101 -1.13 10.14 30.64
CA GLU A 101 0.33 10.09 30.79
C GLU A 101 0.81 8.66 31.09
N GLU A 102 0.12 7.95 31.99
CA GLU A 102 0.41 6.53 32.25
C GLU A 102 0.22 5.68 30.98
N ALA A 103 -0.78 6.01 30.17
CA ALA A 103 -1.09 5.34 28.93
C ALA A 103 0.03 5.52 27.89
N SER A 104 0.48 6.76 27.69
CA SER A 104 1.60 7.12 26.81
C SER A 104 2.92 6.50 27.27
N ASP A 105 3.19 6.48 28.58
CA ASP A 105 4.38 5.84 29.13
C ASP A 105 4.41 4.33 28.89
N ILE A 106 3.26 3.66 29.08
CA ILE A 106 3.12 2.23 28.81
C ILE A 106 3.30 1.96 27.32
N PHE A 107 2.67 2.78 26.46
CA PHE A 107 2.81 2.69 25.02
C PHE A 107 4.29 2.72 24.59
N SER A 108 5.00 3.78 24.95
CA SER A 108 6.40 3.98 24.58
C SER A 108 7.30 2.86 25.09
N GLN A 109 7.09 2.39 26.31
CA GLN A 109 7.87 1.28 26.88
C GLN A 109 7.62 -0.06 26.17
N VAL A 110 6.37 -0.35 25.78
CA VAL A 110 6.03 -1.58 25.07
C VAL A 110 6.57 -1.55 23.65
N MET A 111 6.41 -0.44 22.93
CA MET A 111 6.95 -0.26 21.58
C MET A 111 8.49 -0.36 21.58
N ALA A 112 9.17 0.25 22.54
CA ALA A 112 10.62 0.12 22.68
C ALA A 112 11.06 -1.35 22.88
N GLN A 113 10.31 -2.16 23.64
CA GLN A 113 10.60 -3.59 23.80
C GLN A 113 10.24 -4.41 22.55
N GLU A 114 9.17 -4.04 21.86
CA GLU A 114 8.74 -4.71 20.63
C GLU A 114 9.81 -4.63 19.55
N PHE A 115 10.41 -3.46 19.37
CA PHE A 115 11.44 -3.24 18.35
C PHE A 115 12.88 -3.36 18.86
N ALA A 116 13.09 -3.81 20.10
CA ALA A 116 14.41 -3.94 20.71
C ALA A 116 15.34 -4.95 20.01
N ASP A 117 14.78 -5.87 19.20
CA ASP A 117 15.55 -6.85 18.43
C ASP A 117 16.01 -6.31 17.07
N GLY A 118 15.69 -5.06 16.73
CA GLY A 118 16.05 -4.41 15.47
C GLY A 118 15.19 -4.81 14.26
N ASN A 119 14.35 -5.83 14.39
CA ASN A 119 13.54 -6.33 13.28
C ASN A 119 12.28 -5.48 13.09
N THR A 120 12.01 -5.08 11.85
CA THR A 120 10.80 -4.35 11.46
C THR A 120 10.11 -5.10 10.32
N ASN A 121 8.79 -5.24 10.39
CA ASN A 121 7.94 -5.79 9.33
C ASN A 121 6.56 -5.12 9.41
N TRP A 122 5.73 -5.27 8.38
CA TRP A 122 4.40 -4.62 8.32
C TRP A 122 3.46 -5.04 9.46
N GLY A 123 3.49 -6.31 9.88
CA GLY A 123 2.71 -6.77 11.03
C GLY A 123 3.11 -6.06 12.34
N ARG A 124 4.40 -5.78 12.53
CA ARG A 124 4.91 -4.98 13.66
C ARG A 124 4.61 -3.49 13.50
N ILE A 125 4.60 -2.94 12.28
CA ILE A 125 4.12 -1.56 12.07
C ILE A 125 2.66 -1.45 12.50
N LEU A 126 1.86 -2.48 12.22
CA LEU A 126 0.46 -2.54 12.61
C LEU A 126 0.21 -2.64 14.11
N THR A 127 1.05 -3.37 14.85
CA THR A 127 0.89 -3.49 16.31
C THR A 127 1.04 -2.14 17.01
N ILE A 128 1.74 -1.17 16.42
CA ILE A 128 1.81 0.20 16.92
C ILE A 128 0.40 0.81 16.99
N PHE A 129 -0.35 0.76 15.88
CA PHE A 129 -1.72 1.27 15.83
C PHE A 129 -2.66 0.45 16.70
N VAL A 130 -2.60 -0.88 16.61
CA VAL A 130 -3.46 -1.79 17.38
C VAL A 130 -3.27 -1.60 18.88
N PHE A 131 -2.04 -1.49 19.35
CA PHE A 131 -1.77 -1.29 20.77
C PHE A 131 -2.25 0.08 21.27
N ALA A 132 -2.14 1.13 20.45
CA ALA A 132 -2.73 2.43 20.76
C ALA A 132 -4.27 2.35 20.92
N GLY A 133 -4.95 1.63 20.02
CA GLY A 133 -6.39 1.38 20.10
C GLY A 133 -6.81 0.62 21.37
N ILE A 134 -6.03 -0.39 21.75
CA ILE A 134 -6.24 -1.17 22.98
C ILE A 134 -6.09 -0.30 24.23
N ILE A 135 -5.06 0.55 24.26
CA ILE A 135 -4.82 1.49 25.36
C ILE A 135 -5.97 2.50 25.47
N ALA A 136 -6.41 3.08 24.35
CA ALA A 136 -7.54 4.01 24.33
C ALA A 136 -8.84 3.35 24.85
N LYS A 137 -9.14 2.14 24.39
CA LYS A 137 -10.30 1.35 24.89
C LYS A 137 -10.21 1.10 26.40
N LYS A 138 -9.01 0.88 26.92
CA LYS A 138 -8.77 0.68 28.37
C LYS A 138 -8.96 1.96 29.18
N LEU A 139 -8.47 3.10 28.71
CA LEU A 139 -8.70 4.40 29.32
C LEU A 139 -10.20 4.68 29.49
N ARG A 140 -10.98 4.41 28.43
CA ARG A 140 -12.44 4.54 28.46
C ARG A 140 -13.09 3.64 29.51
N GLN A 141 -12.67 2.39 29.62
CA GLN A 141 -13.18 1.45 30.65
C GLN A 141 -12.91 1.93 32.09
N HIS A 142 -11.89 2.78 32.28
CA HIS A 142 -11.53 3.37 33.57
C HIS A 142 -12.13 4.77 33.79
N GLY A 143 -13.02 5.22 32.92
CA GLY A 143 -13.77 6.47 33.08
C GLY A 143 -13.08 7.71 32.53
N VAL A 144 -12.00 7.56 31.76
CA VAL A 144 -11.37 8.68 31.03
C VAL A 144 -12.11 8.86 29.69
N PRO A 145 -12.76 10.02 29.44
CA PRO A 145 -13.44 10.25 28.18
C PRO A 145 -12.43 10.41 27.04
N LEU A 146 -12.73 9.85 25.86
CA LEU A 146 -11.84 9.87 24.70
C LEU A 146 -12.03 11.15 23.87
N THR A 147 -11.95 12.30 24.52
CA THR A 147 -11.95 13.59 23.82
C THR A 147 -10.65 13.75 23.04
N ARG A 148 -10.65 14.60 22.00
CA ARG A 148 -9.45 14.93 21.22
C ARG A 148 -8.25 15.29 22.09
N GLU A 149 -8.48 16.11 23.11
CA GLU A 149 -7.47 16.57 24.08
C GLU A 149 -6.89 15.40 24.90
N ASN A 150 -7.72 14.42 25.28
CA ASN A 150 -7.28 13.28 26.09
C ASN A 150 -6.55 12.20 25.27
N VAL A 151 -6.76 12.12 23.95
CA VAL A 151 -6.08 11.13 23.10
C VAL A 151 -4.86 11.69 22.39
N GLU A 152 -4.73 13.02 22.30
CA GLU A 152 -3.61 13.71 21.65
C GLU A 152 -2.22 13.24 22.14
N PRO A 153 -1.96 13.04 23.45
CA PRO A 153 -0.66 12.53 23.89
C PRO A 153 -0.36 11.10 23.43
N ILE A 154 -1.38 10.25 23.24
CA ILE A 154 -1.20 8.90 22.71
C ILE A 154 -0.92 8.98 21.20
N CYS A 155 -1.67 9.81 20.49
CA CYS A 155 -1.44 10.07 19.06
C CYS A 155 0.00 10.55 18.82
N HIS A 156 0.46 11.50 19.63
CA HIS A 156 1.82 12.03 19.55
C HIS A 156 2.88 10.92 19.72
N CYS A 157 2.73 10.03 20.71
CA CYS A 157 3.65 8.91 20.90
C CYS A 157 3.63 7.92 19.72
N VAL A 158 2.45 7.63 19.15
CA VAL A 158 2.34 6.77 17.96
C VAL A 158 3.07 7.41 16.79
N THR A 159 2.82 8.69 16.54
CA THR A 159 3.44 9.46 15.47
C THR A 159 4.95 9.51 15.59
N GLU A 160 5.47 9.84 16.78
CA GLU A 160 6.90 9.86 17.04
C GLU A 160 7.53 8.49 16.76
N PHE A 161 6.90 7.40 17.23
CA PHE A 161 7.42 6.06 17.05
C PHE A 161 7.40 5.61 15.59
N ILE A 162 6.29 5.86 14.88
CA ILE A 162 6.15 5.58 13.45
C ILE A 162 7.19 6.33 12.64
N ASN A 163 7.48 7.59 12.98
CA ASN A 163 8.51 8.37 12.29
C ASN A 163 9.91 7.75 12.44
N THR A 164 10.20 7.06 13.55
CA THR A 164 11.46 6.28 13.67
C THR A 164 11.55 5.11 12.68
N LYS A 165 10.43 4.72 12.07
CA LYS A 165 10.31 3.65 11.08
C LYS A 165 10.06 4.18 9.67
N ALA A 166 9.99 5.49 9.46
CA ALA A 166 9.70 6.09 8.16
C ALA A 166 10.61 5.57 7.05
N THR A 167 11.93 5.49 7.30
CA THR A 167 12.91 4.93 6.35
C THR A 167 12.59 3.48 5.98
N TRP A 168 12.31 2.63 6.98
CA TRP A 168 11.97 1.23 6.71
C TRP A 168 10.65 1.11 5.93
N ILE A 169 9.64 1.90 6.30
CA ILE A 169 8.32 1.95 5.63
C ILE A 169 8.47 2.38 4.17
N SER A 170 9.34 3.36 3.88
CA SER A 170 9.61 3.80 2.50
C SER A 170 10.37 2.74 1.71
N GLU A 171 11.40 2.12 2.30
CA GLU A 171 12.24 1.11 1.63
C GLU A 171 11.47 -0.19 1.38
N ASN A 172 10.66 -0.61 2.34
CA ASN A 172 9.89 -1.86 2.27
C ASN A 172 8.48 -1.61 1.70
N GLY A 173 8.32 -0.48 1.00
CA GLY A 173 7.12 0.05 0.37
C GLY A 173 6.91 -0.34 -1.09
N GLY A 174 7.98 -0.82 -1.74
CA GLY A 174 8.02 -0.98 -3.18
C GLY A 174 8.93 -2.11 -3.61
N TRP A 175 8.43 -3.35 -3.55
CA TRP A 175 9.09 -4.54 -4.11
C TRP A 175 9.59 -4.30 -5.55
N VAL A 176 8.85 -3.50 -6.31
CA VAL A 176 9.22 -3.08 -7.67
C VAL A 176 10.44 -2.17 -7.67
N LEU A 177 10.55 -1.24 -6.72
CA LEU A 177 11.61 -0.23 -6.70
C LEU A 177 12.97 -0.89 -6.51
N GLU A 178 13.09 -1.90 -5.66
CA GLU A 178 14.35 -2.62 -5.46
C GLU A 178 14.61 -3.70 -6.54
N HIS A 179 13.62 -3.99 -7.38
CA HIS A 179 13.71 -5.07 -8.34
C HIS A 179 14.81 -4.82 -9.40
N PRO A 180 15.75 -5.77 -9.64
CA PRO A 180 16.88 -5.54 -10.54
C PRO A 180 16.48 -5.13 -11.96
N LYS A 181 15.36 -5.66 -12.49
CA LYS A 181 14.86 -5.28 -13.83
C LYS A 181 14.32 -3.85 -13.86
N TYR A 182 13.68 -3.39 -12.78
CA TYR A 182 13.19 -2.02 -12.66
C TYR A 182 14.36 -1.04 -12.56
N GLN A 183 15.33 -1.35 -11.70
CA GLN A 183 16.55 -0.53 -11.52
C GLN A 183 17.31 -0.36 -12.84
N ALA A 184 17.46 -1.43 -13.63
CA ALA A 184 18.14 -1.41 -14.92
C ALA A 184 17.38 -0.72 -16.06
N SER A 185 16.07 -0.52 -15.93
CA SER A 185 15.21 -0.01 -17.01
C SER A 185 15.22 1.51 -17.10
N GLN A 186 15.13 2.06 -18.31
CA GLN A 186 15.07 3.50 -18.59
C GLN A 186 13.71 3.92 -19.16
N ARG A 187 13.09 3.08 -19.99
CA ARG A 187 11.77 3.32 -20.60
C ARG A 187 10.76 2.36 -20.01
N ILE A 188 9.91 2.86 -19.12
CA ILE A 188 9.01 2.04 -18.29
C ILE A 188 7.57 2.41 -18.59
N ALA A 189 6.76 1.42 -18.93
CA ALA A 189 5.31 1.59 -18.98
C ALA A 189 4.66 1.14 -17.67
N VAL A 190 3.78 1.97 -17.13
CA VAL A 190 3.06 1.73 -15.88
C VAL A 190 1.60 2.13 -16.02
N PHE A 191 0.70 1.30 -15.49
CA PHE A 191 -0.73 1.58 -15.51
C PHE A 191 -1.09 2.61 -14.43
N LEU A 192 -2.15 3.38 -14.66
CA LEU A 192 -2.79 4.20 -13.63
C LEU A 192 -3.88 3.36 -12.96
N SER A 193 -3.72 3.12 -11.66
CA SER A 193 -4.47 2.10 -10.93
C SER A 193 -5.97 2.35 -10.82
N MET A 194 -6.76 1.32 -11.07
CA MET A 194 -8.15 1.24 -10.61
C MET A 194 -8.23 0.90 -9.11
N SER A 195 -9.42 1.01 -8.53
CA SER A 195 -9.65 0.74 -7.10
C SER A 195 -9.43 -0.72 -6.67
N ASP A 196 -9.43 -1.65 -7.62
CA ASP A 196 -9.20 -3.09 -7.44
C ASP A 196 -7.82 -3.54 -7.98
N GLU A 197 -6.91 -2.60 -8.20
CA GLU A 197 -5.54 -2.84 -8.68
C GLU A 197 -4.49 -2.33 -7.68
N VAL A 198 -3.27 -2.87 -7.77
CA VAL A 198 -2.12 -2.39 -6.99
C VAL A 198 -1.87 -0.91 -7.31
N GLN A 199 -1.66 -0.07 -6.29
CA GLN A 199 -1.40 1.35 -6.47
C GLN A 199 0.01 1.58 -7.05
N THR A 200 0.11 2.37 -8.11
CA THR A 200 1.35 2.63 -8.86
C THR A 200 1.86 4.06 -8.75
N GLU A 201 1.17 4.93 -8.02
CA GLU A 201 1.50 6.35 -7.88
C GLU A 201 2.96 6.60 -7.46
N GLU A 202 3.41 5.88 -6.43
CA GLU A 202 4.78 5.99 -5.91
C GLU A 202 5.83 5.47 -6.90
N ILE A 203 5.48 4.43 -7.67
CA ILE A 203 6.33 3.94 -8.74
C ILE A 203 6.50 5.02 -9.81
N ILE A 204 5.41 5.72 -10.17
CA ILE A 204 5.46 6.81 -11.16
C ILE A 204 6.36 7.95 -10.66
N LYS A 205 6.21 8.37 -9.39
CA LYS A 205 7.07 9.40 -8.79
C LYS A 205 8.54 8.99 -8.83
N ASP A 206 8.84 7.74 -8.45
CA ASP A 206 10.20 7.20 -8.44
C ASP A 206 10.81 7.16 -9.86
N ILE A 207 10.04 6.78 -10.88
CA ILE A 207 10.47 6.81 -12.28
C ILE A 207 10.99 8.21 -12.65
N PHE A 208 10.21 9.26 -12.35
CA PHE A 208 10.62 10.64 -12.64
C PHE A 208 11.79 11.10 -11.76
N GLN A 209 11.80 10.76 -10.47
CA GLN A 209 12.88 11.12 -9.54
C GLN A 209 14.24 10.58 -10.01
N HIS A 210 14.25 9.40 -10.62
CA HIS A 210 15.46 8.76 -11.14
C HIS A 210 15.75 9.08 -12.61
N GLY A 211 15.03 10.05 -13.21
CA GLY A 211 15.26 10.49 -14.58
C GLY A 211 14.93 9.43 -15.65
N LYS A 212 14.12 8.43 -15.30
CA LYS A 212 13.60 7.42 -16.22
C LYS A 212 12.41 8.01 -17.00
N GLU A 213 12.09 7.42 -18.15
CA GLU A 213 10.96 7.82 -18.98
C GLU A 213 9.72 6.99 -18.65
N CYS A 214 8.63 7.70 -18.27
CA CYS A 214 7.36 7.09 -17.89
C CYS A 214 6.39 7.07 -19.06
N PHE A 215 5.80 5.91 -19.33
CA PHE A 215 4.74 5.73 -20.32
C PHE A 215 3.47 5.19 -19.64
N ILE A 216 2.32 5.72 -20.03
CA ILE A 216 1.01 5.28 -19.50
C ILE A 216 0.12 4.74 -20.61
N PRO A 217 -0.84 3.85 -20.30
CA PRO A 217 -1.83 3.38 -21.25
C PRO A 217 -2.69 4.51 -21.82
N HIS A 218 -2.82 4.54 -23.14
CA HIS A 218 -3.82 5.34 -23.86
C HIS A 218 -4.64 4.40 -24.74
N TYR A 219 -5.85 4.06 -24.29
CA TYR A 219 -6.71 3.15 -25.03
C TYR A 219 -7.60 3.91 -26.02
N LYS A 220 -7.87 3.26 -27.17
CA LYS A 220 -8.78 3.80 -28.18
C LYS A 220 -10.18 3.22 -28.00
N PRO A 221 -11.20 4.04 -27.69
CA PRO A 221 -12.57 3.57 -27.54
C PRO A 221 -13.02 2.74 -28.75
N ARG A 222 -13.89 1.74 -28.50
CA ARG A 222 -14.49 0.85 -29.53
C ARG A 222 -13.52 -0.10 -30.24
N SER A 223 -12.28 -0.24 -29.77
CA SER A 223 -11.31 -1.22 -30.27
C SER A 223 -10.61 -1.93 -29.11
N SER A 224 -9.79 -2.96 -29.40
CA SER A 224 -8.82 -3.52 -28.45
C SER A 224 -7.44 -2.86 -28.57
N HIS A 225 -7.35 -1.71 -29.25
CA HIS A 225 -6.10 -1.00 -29.46
C HIS A 225 -5.76 -0.12 -28.26
N MET A 226 -4.53 -0.25 -27.80
CA MET A 226 -3.92 0.56 -26.74
C MET A 226 -2.51 0.90 -27.18
N ASP A 227 -2.11 2.14 -26.93
CA ASP A 227 -0.73 2.60 -27.07
C ASP A 227 -0.19 2.93 -25.67
N MET A 228 1.14 2.91 -25.51
CA MET A 228 1.79 3.45 -24.32
C MET A 228 2.37 4.80 -24.70
N VAL A 229 1.90 5.86 -24.06
CA VAL A 229 2.25 7.24 -24.41
C VAL A 229 3.05 7.89 -23.30
N LYS A 230 4.04 8.69 -23.67
CA LYS A 230 4.95 9.32 -22.73
C LYS A 230 4.25 10.38 -21.89
N LEU A 231 4.49 10.32 -20.59
CA LEU A 231 4.07 11.30 -19.60
C LEU A 231 5.22 12.30 -19.36
N ALA A 232 4.90 13.59 -19.26
CA ALA A 232 5.91 14.64 -19.10
C ALA A 232 6.34 14.81 -17.63
N SER A 233 5.41 14.67 -16.68
CA SER A 233 5.69 14.66 -15.24
C SER A 233 4.59 13.92 -14.48
N TYR A 234 4.83 13.62 -13.21
CA TYR A 234 3.82 13.03 -12.34
C TYR A 234 2.60 13.97 -12.15
N GLU A 235 2.85 15.27 -11.97
CA GLU A 235 1.82 16.28 -11.72
C GLU A 235 0.86 16.45 -12.91
N GLU A 236 1.32 16.15 -14.12
CA GLU A 236 0.51 16.20 -15.33
C GLU A 236 -0.70 15.27 -15.27
N ILE A 237 -0.61 14.13 -14.56
CA ILE A 237 -1.68 13.13 -14.50
C ILE A 237 -3.01 13.77 -14.07
N ALA A 238 -2.97 14.62 -13.04
CA ALA A 238 -4.14 15.29 -12.49
C ALA A 238 -4.81 16.27 -13.49
N LEU A 239 -4.09 16.69 -14.52
CA LEU A 239 -4.58 17.61 -15.56
C LEU A 239 -5.19 16.88 -16.76
N LEU A 240 -4.94 15.57 -16.89
CA LEU A 240 -5.47 14.77 -18.00
C LEU A 240 -6.98 14.53 -17.83
N PRO A 241 -7.76 14.42 -18.93
CA PRO A 241 -9.16 14.07 -18.83
C PRO A 241 -9.37 12.65 -18.30
N LEU A 242 -10.51 12.44 -17.66
CA LEU A 242 -10.94 11.13 -17.19
C LEU A 242 -11.66 10.36 -18.29
N THR A 243 -11.41 9.06 -18.30
CA THR A 243 -12.11 8.08 -19.13
C THR A 243 -13.44 7.64 -18.50
N SER A 244 -14.22 6.83 -19.22
CA SER A 244 -15.43 6.19 -18.67
C SER A 244 -15.14 5.21 -17.52
N TRP A 245 -13.87 4.81 -17.35
CA TRP A 245 -13.40 3.97 -16.25
C TRP A 245 -12.84 4.78 -15.08
N ASN A 246 -12.97 6.11 -15.12
CA ASN A 246 -12.44 7.02 -14.13
C ASN A 246 -10.91 6.95 -13.99
N ILE A 247 -10.22 6.67 -15.10
CA ILE A 247 -8.75 6.72 -15.22
C ILE A 247 -8.36 7.92 -16.07
N HIS A 248 -7.30 8.63 -15.68
CA HIS A 248 -6.69 9.71 -16.44
C HIS A 248 -5.98 9.20 -17.71
N GLN A 249 -6.22 9.83 -18.85
CA GLN A 249 -5.41 9.59 -20.05
C GLN A 249 -5.37 10.85 -20.93
N PRO A 250 -4.36 11.03 -21.80
CA PRO A 250 -4.35 12.16 -22.74
C PRO A 250 -5.61 12.23 -23.62
N ALA A 251 -5.99 13.44 -24.02
CA ALA A 251 -7.08 13.64 -24.96
C ALA A 251 -6.71 13.11 -26.35
N GLU A 252 -7.71 12.75 -27.17
CA GLU A 252 -7.44 12.18 -28.52
C GLU A 252 -6.63 13.11 -29.43
N ASN A 253 -6.72 14.43 -29.22
CA ASN A 253 -5.99 15.44 -29.98
C ASN A 253 -4.64 15.82 -29.36
N ASP A 254 -4.29 15.23 -28.23
CA ASP A 254 -3.01 15.44 -27.55
C ASP A 254 -1.98 14.47 -28.12
N ILE A 255 -1.08 15.00 -28.96
CA ILE A 255 -0.08 14.20 -29.66
C ILE A 255 1.10 13.93 -28.73
N ARG A 256 1.25 12.67 -28.33
CA ARG A 256 2.31 12.19 -27.43
C ARG A 256 3.27 11.26 -28.14
N GLU A 257 4.50 11.18 -27.62
CA GLU A 257 5.45 10.14 -28.01
C GLU A 257 4.85 8.76 -27.67
N GLU A 258 4.70 7.91 -28.67
CA GLU A 258 4.25 6.52 -28.51
C GLU A 258 5.46 5.60 -28.38
N ALA A 259 5.44 4.70 -27.39
CA ALA A 259 6.63 3.98 -26.99
C ALA A 259 7.22 3.06 -28.09
N LEU A 260 6.38 2.47 -28.95
CA LEU A 260 6.82 1.61 -30.06
C LEU A 260 7.09 2.37 -31.37
N SER A 261 6.88 3.70 -31.40
CA SER A 261 7.23 4.54 -32.55
C SER A 261 8.72 4.87 -32.59
N ALA A 262 9.38 4.79 -31.43
CA ALA A 262 10.81 4.98 -31.25
C ALA A 262 11.55 3.63 -31.31
N ALA A 263 12.74 3.61 -31.89
CA ALA A 263 13.55 2.38 -32.00
C ALA A 263 13.91 1.79 -30.62
N GLU A 264 13.89 2.62 -29.59
CA GLU A 264 14.14 2.32 -28.20
C GLU A 264 13.00 1.59 -27.50
N GLY A 265 11.80 1.45 -28.09
CA GLY A 265 10.70 0.65 -27.53
C GLY A 265 10.45 0.88 -26.02
N LEU A 266 10.25 -0.20 -25.26
CA LEU A 266 10.20 -0.19 -23.79
C LEU A 266 11.20 -1.19 -23.22
N ASP A 267 11.71 -0.94 -22.02
CA ASP A 267 12.53 -1.90 -21.26
C ASP A 267 11.66 -2.79 -20.36
N LEU A 268 10.69 -2.18 -19.69
CA LEU A 268 9.83 -2.80 -18.70
C LEU A 268 8.38 -2.35 -18.86
N ILE A 269 7.44 -3.27 -18.68
CA ILE A 269 6.01 -2.98 -18.56
C ILE A 269 5.52 -3.56 -17.23
N LEU A 270 4.93 -2.70 -16.41
CA LEU A 270 4.18 -3.09 -15.22
C LEU A 270 2.74 -3.39 -15.65
N VAL A 271 2.29 -4.62 -15.42
CA VAL A 271 1.07 -5.16 -16.01
C VAL A 271 -0.01 -5.35 -14.93
N PRO A 272 -1.23 -4.78 -15.09
CA PRO A 272 -2.36 -5.05 -14.23
C PRO A 272 -3.14 -6.30 -14.68
N GLY A 273 -3.96 -6.84 -13.79
CA GLY A 273 -4.82 -7.99 -14.08
C GLY A 273 -5.78 -8.30 -12.94
N LEU A 274 -6.82 -9.09 -13.25
CA LEU A 274 -7.77 -9.61 -12.27
C LEU A 274 -7.30 -10.91 -11.61
N GLY A 275 -6.38 -11.62 -12.27
CA GLY A 275 -5.84 -12.87 -11.79
C GLY A 275 -4.56 -13.27 -12.52
N PHE A 276 -3.70 -14.02 -11.85
CA PHE A 276 -2.42 -14.49 -12.35
C PHE A 276 -2.16 -15.89 -11.82
N ASP A 277 -1.49 -16.74 -12.60
CA ASP A 277 -0.98 -18.03 -12.09
C ASP A 277 0.54 -18.08 -12.09
N GLN A 278 1.10 -19.03 -11.34
CA GLN A 278 2.54 -19.25 -11.18
C GLN A 278 3.29 -19.47 -12.50
N THR A 279 2.59 -19.73 -13.61
CA THR A 279 3.19 -19.92 -14.95
C THR A 279 3.19 -18.64 -15.79
N GLY A 280 2.79 -17.51 -15.20
CA GLY A 280 2.73 -16.20 -15.85
C GLY A 280 1.46 -15.98 -16.68
N ASN A 281 0.46 -16.87 -16.63
CA ASN A 281 -0.81 -16.58 -17.29
C ASN A 281 -1.53 -15.44 -16.55
N ARG A 282 -2.29 -14.64 -17.29
CA ARG A 282 -2.95 -13.44 -16.77
C ARG A 282 -4.41 -13.38 -17.22
N LEU A 283 -5.30 -13.17 -16.26
CA LEU A 283 -6.71 -12.88 -16.50
C LEU A 283 -6.89 -11.37 -16.58
N GLY A 284 -7.08 -10.84 -17.80
CA GLY A 284 -7.45 -9.43 -18.00
C GLY A 284 -8.95 -9.17 -17.82
N ARG A 285 -9.38 -7.91 -18.01
CA ARG A 285 -10.80 -7.51 -17.99
C ARG A 285 -11.59 -7.89 -19.26
N GLY A 286 -11.07 -8.80 -20.08
CA GLY A 286 -11.75 -9.36 -21.26
C GLY A 286 -11.62 -8.60 -22.59
N LYS A 287 -11.05 -7.39 -22.62
CA LYS A 287 -10.85 -6.62 -23.87
C LYS A 287 -9.54 -6.90 -24.61
N GLY A 288 -8.60 -7.64 -24.01
CA GLY A 288 -7.34 -8.04 -24.65
C GLY A 288 -6.39 -6.89 -25.01
N TYR A 289 -6.50 -5.72 -24.37
CA TYR A 289 -5.64 -4.56 -24.66
C TYR A 289 -4.15 -4.87 -24.46
N TYR A 290 -3.79 -5.44 -23.31
CA TYR A 290 -2.41 -5.82 -23.00
C TYR A 290 -1.92 -6.94 -23.90
N ASP A 291 -2.73 -7.94 -24.22
CA ASP A 291 -2.33 -9.04 -25.11
C ASP A 291 -2.06 -8.53 -26.53
N THR A 292 -2.91 -7.64 -27.03
CA THR A 292 -2.72 -6.95 -28.32
C THR A 292 -1.44 -6.11 -28.31
N TYR A 293 -1.21 -5.35 -27.25
CA TYR A 293 -0.03 -4.50 -27.12
C TYR A 293 1.27 -5.31 -27.01
N LEU A 294 1.30 -6.35 -26.17
CA LEU A 294 2.48 -7.20 -25.99
C LEU A 294 2.84 -7.97 -27.27
N ASN A 295 1.85 -8.36 -28.07
CA ASN A 295 2.11 -8.94 -29.39
C ASN A 295 2.71 -7.92 -30.38
N ARG A 296 2.30 -6.65 -30.34
CA ARG A 296 2.98 -5.58 -31.08
C ARG A 296 4.42 -5.39 -30.61
N CYS A 297 4.67 -5.42 -29.30
CA CYS A 297 6.02 -5.34 -28.76
C CYS A 297 6.93 -6.47 -29.27
N ARG A 298 6.41 -7.70 -29.41
CA ARG A 298 7.18 -8.83 -29.98
C ARG A 298 7.65 -8.59 -31.43
N GLN A 299 6.90 -7.80 -32.19
CA GLN A 299 7.22 -7.46 -33.59
C GLN A 299 8.12 -6.23 -33.71
N HIS A 300 8.29 -5.48 -32.62
CA HIS A 300 9.15 -4.30 -32.58
C HIS A 300 10.63 -4.71 -32.68
N PRO A 301 11.52 -3.94 -33.35
CA PRO A 301 12.93 -4.28 -33.49
C PRO A 301 13.69 -4.49 -32.17
N LYS A 302 13.29 -3.80 -31.10
CA LYS A 302 13.81 -4.02 -29.74
C LYS A 302 13.41 -5.37 -29.13
N GLY A 303 12.31 -5.97 -29.60
CA GLY A 303 11.70 -7.15 -29.02
C GLY A 303 10.75 -6.84 -27.87
N LYS A 304 10.18 -7.90 -27.28
CA LYS A 304 9.26 -7.82 -26.14
C LYS A 304 10.01 -7.26 -24.90
N PRO A 305 9.51 -6.18 -24.27
CA PRO A 305 9.98 -5.71 -22.97
C PRO A 305 9.82 -6.77 -21.89
N TYR A 306 10.58 -6.65 -20.80
CA TYR A 306 10.32 -7.47 -19.61
C TYR A 306 8.96 -7.05 -19.03
N THR A 307 8.20 -8.02 -18.52
CA THR A 307 6.84 -7.80 -17.99
C THR A 307 6.77 -8.27 -16.56
N ILE A 308 6.45 -7.34 -15.66
CA ILE A 308 6.19 -7.63 -14.24
C ILE A 308 4.73 -7.36 -13.97
N ALA A 309 3.98 -8.39 -13.58
CA ALA A 309 2.65 -8.24 -13.05
C ALA A 309 2.72 -7.76 -11.59
N LEU A 310 1.94 -6.72 -11.27
CA LEU A 310 1.72 -6.30 -9.89
C LEU A 310 0.38 -6.87 -9.44
N ALA A 311 0.43 -7.77 -8.47
CA ALA A 311 -0.72 -8.53 -8.03
C ALA A 311 -0.89 -8.44 -6.51
N PHE A 312 -2.14 -8.35 -6.07
CA PHE A 312 -2.49 -8.78 -4.71
C PHE A 312 -2.39 -10.30 -4.62
N LYS A 313 -2.13 -10.81 -3.41
CA LYS A 313 -2.05 -12.26 -3.16
C LYS A 313 -3.32 -12.99 -3.60
N GLU A 314 -4.49 -12.37 -3.41
CA GLU A 314 -5.79 -12.92 -3.80
C GLU A 314 -6.01 -12.98 -5.32
N GLN A 315 -5.19 -12.24 -6.08
CA GLN A 315 -5.17 -12.32 -7.53
C GLN A 315 -4.26 -13.45 -8.02
N VAL A 316 -3.48 -14.10 -7.14
CA VAL A 316 -2.70 -15.28 -7.50
C VAL A 316 -3.56 -16.53 -7.29
N CYS A 317 -3.80 -17.28 -8.38
CA CYS A 317 -4.59 -18.50 -8.36
C CYS A 317 -3.80 -19.68 -8.96
N ASP A 318 -4.27 -20.90 -8.70
CA ASP A 318 -3.59 -22.12 -9.14
C ASP A 318 -3.52 -22.22 -10.67
N VAL A 319 -4.62 -21.84 -11.35
CA VAL A 319 -4.75 -21.91 -12.80
C VAL A 319 -5.59 -20.74 -13.29
N VAL A 320 -5.03 -19.96 -14.21
CA VAL A 320 -5.80 -19.00 -15.01
C VAL A 320 -6.20 -19.67 -16.32
N PRO A 321 -7.50 -19.68 -16.69
CA PRO A 321 -7.92 -20.09 -18.02
C PRO A 321 -7.30 -19.18 -19.08
N ALA A 322 -6.48 -19.76 -19.96
CA ALA A 322 -5.79 -19.03 -21.02
C ALA A 322 -5.97 -19.75 -22.37
N SER A 323 -6.02 -18.96 -23.43
CA SER A 323 -6.02 -19.36 -24.82
C SER A 323 -4.65 -19.13 -25.47
N GLU A 324 -4.45 -19.63 -26.69
CA GLU A 324 -3.19 -19.44 -27.43
C GLU A 324 -2.88 -17.97 -27.75
N ASN A 325 -3.89 -17.10 -27.72
CA ASN A 325 -3.72 -15.67 -28.01
C ASN A 325 -3.32 -14.86 -26.76
N ASP A 326 -3.41 -15.43 -25.56
CA ASP A 326 -3.09 -14.75 -24.32
C ASP A 326 -1.57 -14.70 -24.11
N VAL A 327 -1.06 -13.53 -23.72
CA VAL A 327 0.37 -13.32 -23.58
C VAL A 327 0.77 -13.43 -22.11
N LYS A 328 1.62 -14.42 -21.81
CA LYS A 328 2.21 -14.59 -20.47
C LYS A 328 3.09 -13.40 -20.08
N VAL A 329 2.99 -13.03 -18.80
CA VAL A 329 3.95 -12.15 -18.14
C VAL A 329 5.22 -12.93 -17.78
N ASP A 330 6.34 -12.23 -17.62
CA ASP A 330 7.62 -12.88 -17.31
C ASP A 330 7.75 -13.12 -15.80
N GLU A 331 7.15 -12.26 -14.99
CA GLU A 331 7.23 -12.30 -13.53
C GLU A 331 5.97 -11.73 -12.87
N ILE A 332 5.67 -12.21 -11.67
CA ILE A 332 4.53 -11.76 -10.85
C ILE A 332 5.08 -11.41 -9.47
N LEU A 333 4.92 -10.15 -9.07
CA LEU A 333 5.26 -9.67 -7.73
C LEU A 333 4.00 -9.55 -6.88
N PHE A 334 4.04 -10.16 -5.70
CA PHE A 334 2.98 -10.18 -4.68
C PHE A 334 3.62 -10.42 -3.30
N GLU A 335 2.87 -10.17 -2.22
CA GLU A 335 3.37 -10.01 -0.84
C GLU A 335 4.21 -11.17 -0.23
N ASP A 336 4.17 -12.38 -0.79
CA ASP A 336 4.92 -13.54 -0.27
C ASP A 336 6.20 -13.86 -1.07
N ASN A 337 6.57 -13.08 -2.09
CA ASN A 337 7.63 -13.43 -3.05
C ASN A 337 8.60 -12.29 -3.36
#